data_AF-A0A0U5CFC3-F1
#
_entry.id   AF-A0A0U5CFC3-F1
#
_cell.length_a   1.000
_cell.length_b   1.000
_cell.length_c   1.000
_cell.angle_alpha   90.00
_cell.angle_beta   90.00
_cell.angle_gamma   90.00
#
_symmetry.space_group_name_H-M   'P 1'
#
loop_
_entity.id
_entity.type
_entity.pdbx_description
1 polymer ?
#
loop_
_entity_poly.entity_id
_entity_poly.type
_entity_poly.pdbx_seq_one_letter_code
_entity_poly.pdbx_strand_id
1 'polypeptide(L)' 'MGSARLPRDETPEPDNRTTVTFEQIGEGSRMTLRSMFHTDEAFAEAVEYGAEQGYVEGIGQIDALLGAHDAGA' A
#
# COMPACT_ATOMS: atom_id res chain seq x y z
N MET A 1 5.38 -8.64 -30.00
CA MET A 1 4.04 -8.68 -29.36
C MET A 1 4.05 -7.64 -28.26
N GLY A 2 3.37 -6.51 -28.47
CA GLY A 2 3.33 -5.41 -27.52
C GLY A 2 2.39 -5.73 -26.38
N SER A 3 2.91 -5.73 -25.15
CA SER A 3 2.08 -5.76 -23.94
C SER A 3 1.17 -4.54 -23.96
N ALA A 4 -0.13 -4.75 -24.14
CA ALA A 4 -1.12 -3.69 -23.97
C ALA A 4 -1.04 -3.21 -22.51
N ARG A 5 -0.65 -1.94 -22.32
CA ARG A 5 -0.87 -1.24 -21.05
C ARG A 5 -2.38 -1.10 -20.94
N LEU A 6 -2.98 -1.72 -19.93
CA LEU A 6 -4.37 -1.44 -19.57
C LEU A 6 -4.51 0.07 -19.35
N PRO A 7 -5.60 0.71 -19.83
CA PRO A 7 -5.84 2.12 -19.57
C PRO A 7 -5.83 2.31 -18.04
N ARG A 8 -4.97 3.21 -17.55
CA ARG A 8 -5.07 3.66 -16.16
C ARG A 8 -6.43 4.29 -16.02
N ASP A 9 -7.24 3.86 -15.06
CA ASP A 9 -8.50 4.52 -14.76
C ASP A 9 -8.26 6.03 -14.70
N GLU A 10 -9.04 6.79 -15.46
CA GLU A 10 -8.86 8.24 -15.64
C GLU A 10 -9.22 9.03 -14.37
N THR A 11 -9.60 8.35 -13.30
CA THR A 11 -9.80 8.94 -11.99
C THR A 11 -8.42 9.06 -11.33
N PRO A 12 -7.88 10.28 -11.14
CA PRO A 12 -6.60 10.43 -10.47
C PRO A 12 -6.71 9.85 -9.07
N GLU A 13 -5.79 8.96 -8.70
CA GLU A 13 -5.67 8.51 -7.31
C GLU A 13 -5.56 9.74 -6.40
N PRO A 14 -6.31 9.80 -5.29
CA PRO A 14 -6.30 10.96 -4.41
C PRO A 14 -4.89 11.23 -3.89
N ASP A 15 -4.42 12.45 -4.12
CA ASP A 15 -3.05 12.87 -3.77
C ASP A 15 -2.86 12.84 -2.25
N ASN A 16 -1.89 12.05 -1.80
CA ASN A 16 -1.55 11.94 -0.40
C ASN A 16 -0.04 11.82 -0.18
N ARG A 17 0.37 12.21 1.03
CA ARG A 17 1.72 11.92 1.52
C ARG A 17 1.67 10.75 2.48
N THR A 18 2.17 9.61 2.04
CA THR A 18 2.32 8.42 2.90
C THR A 18 3.72 8.38 3.52
N THR A 19 3.78 8.26 4.85
CA THR A 19 5.02 7.95 5.58
C THR A 19 4.95 6.52 6.08
N VAL A 20 5.97 5.72 5.76
CA VAL A 20 6.11 4.35 6.25
C VAL A 20 7.26 4.32 7.25
N THR A 21 7.02 3.74 8.42
CA THR A 21 8.05 3.55 9.44
C THR A 21 8.13 2.08 9.81
N PHE A 22 9.35 1.57 9.89
CA PHE A 22 9.65 0.22 10.37
C PHE A 22 10.44 0.32 11.67
N GLU A 23 10.00 -0.40 12.68
CA GLU A 23 10.68 -0.51 13.96
C GLU A 23 10.97 -1.97 14.25
N GLN A 24 12.21 -2.30 14.61
CA GLN A 24 12.55 -3.66 15.02
C GLN A 24 11.84 -3.98 16.35
N ILE A 25 11.18 -5.14 16.42
CA ILE A 25 10.61 -5.68 17.64
C ILE A 25 10.90 -7.17 17.74
N GLY A 26 11.83 -7.53 18.63
CA GLY A 26 12.31 -8.91 18.75
C GLY A 26 12.95 -9.37 17.44
N GLU A 27 12.50 -10.50 16.92
CA GLU A 27 12.93 -11.05 15.61
C GLU A 27 12.11 -10.51 14.43
N GLY A 28 11.05 -9.75 14.69
CA GLY A 28 10.17 -9.17 13.66
C GLY A 28 10.28 -7.65 13.53
N SER A 29 9.40 -7.08 12.73
CA SER A 29 9.27 -5.62 12.55
C SER A 29 7.83 -5.17 12.79
N ARG A 30 7.67 -3.98 13.38
CA ARG A 30 6.41 -3.23 13.34
C ARG A 30 6.45 -2.30 12.15
N MET A 31 5.50 -2.43 11.25
CA MET A 31 5.26 -1.45 10.20
C MET A 31 4.14 -0.51 10.63
N THR A 32 4.36 0.80 10.50
CA THR A 32 3.33 1.83 10.65
C THR A 32 3.22 2.61 9.36
N LEU A 33 2.03 2.64 8.74
CA LEU A 33 1.71 3.54 7.64
C LEU A 33 0.91 4.72 8.16
N ARG A 34 1.32 5.93 7.78
CA ARG A 34 0.55 7.14 8.03
C ARG A 34 0.39 7.92 6.74
N SER A 35 -0.84 7.98 6.25
CA SER A 35 -1.24 8.76 5.09
C SER A 35 -1.82 10.10 5.54
N MET A 36 -1.27 11.19 4.99
CA MET A 36 -1.76 12.54 5.22
C MET A 36 -2.42 13.06 3.95
N PHE A 37 -3.68 13.45 4.07
CA PHE A 37 -4.46 14.08 3.01
C PHE A 37 -4.57 15.58 3.26
N HIS A 38 -4.69 16.35 2.18
CA HIS A 38 -4.76 17.82 2.28
C HIS A 38 -6.14 18.33 2.73
N THR A 39 -7.18 17.54 2.52
CA THR A 39 -8.55 17.84 2.90
C THR A 39 -9.28 16.58 3.35
N ASP A 40 -10.36 16.77 4.12
CA ASP A 40 -11.25 15.67 4.52
C ASP A 40 -11.97 15.04 3.32
N GLU A 41 -12.26 15.84 2.29
CA GLU A 41 -12.87 15.37 1.04
C GLU A 41 -11.94 14.41 0.28
N ALA A 42 -10.65 14.75 0.16
CA ALA A 42 -9.66 13.86 -0.46
C ALA A 42 -9.47 12.56 0.34
N PHE A 43 -9.57 12.63 1.67
CA PHE A 43 -9.58 11.43 2.51
C PHE A 43 -10.83 10.58 2.26
N ALA A 44 -12.02 11.19 2.22
CA ALA A 44 -13.27 10.49 1.96
C ALA A 44 -13.25 9.82 0.58
N GLU A 45 -12.79 10.53 -0.46
CA GLU A 45 -12.60 9.98 -1.81
C GLU A 45 -11.63 8.79 -1.80
N ALA A 46 -10.52 8.88 -1.06
CA ALA A 46 -9.58 7.76 -0.93
C ALA A 46 -10.19 6.54 -0.27
N VAL A 47 -11.02 6.74 0.76
CA VAL A 47 -11.76 5.64 1.41
C VAL A 47 -12.77 5.03 0.45
N GLU A 48 -13.52 5.84 -0.30
CA GLU A 48 -14.48 5.37 -1.31
C GLU A 48 -13.81 4.64 -2.47
N TYR A 49 -12.64 5.11 -2.91
CA TYR A 49 -11.81 4.48 -3.93
C TYR A 49 -11.21 3.14 -3.47
N GLY A 50 -11.22 2.87 -2.16
CA GLY A 50 -10.75 1.60 -1.59
C GLY A 50 -9.29 1.60 -1.15
N ALA A 51 -8.75 2.77 -0.77
CA ALA A 51 -7.36 2.89 -0.33
C ALA A 51 -7.02 1.98 0.86
N GLU A 52 -7.96 1.79 1.80
CA GLU A 52 -7.77 0.90 2.96
C GLU A 52 -7.56 -0.56 2.52
N GLN A 53 -8.42 -1.07 1.63
CA GLN A 53 -8.31 -2.42 1.09
C GLN A 53 -7.01 -2.57 0.31
N GLY A 54 -6.65 -1.59 -0.51
CA GLY A 54 -5.39 -1.58 -1.25
C GLY A 54 -4.16 -1.65 -0.33
N TYR A 55 -4.16 -0.93 0.79
CA TYR A 55 -3.07 -1.03 1.78
C TYR A 55 -3.00 -2.41 2.43
N VAL A 56 -4.14 -2.98 2.84
CA VAL A 56 -4.18 -4.31 3.46
C VAL A 56 -3.70 -5.39 2.50
N GLU A 57 -4.18 -5.39 1.25
CA GLU A 57 -3.76 -6.34 0.23
C GLU A 57 -2.28 -6.20 -0.10
N GLY A 58 -1.79 -4.97 -0.26
CA GLY A 58 -0.39 -4.69 -0.53
C GLY A 58 0.53 -5.16 0.59
N ILE A 59 0.18 -4.91 1.85
CA ILE A 59 0.95 -5.39 3.01
C ILE A 59 0.93 -6.92 3.08
N GLY A 60 -0.22 -7.57 2.83
CA GLY A 60 -0.30 -9.02 2.81
C GLY A 60 0.61 -9.68 1.76
N GLN A 61 0.85 -9.01 0.63
CA GLN A 61 1.80 -9.47 -0.38
C GLN A 61 3.26 -9.40 0.12
N ILE A 62 3.60 -8.43 0.99
CA ILE A 62 4.94 -8.33 1.59
C ILE A 62 5.22 -9.56 2.45
N ASP A 63 4.27 -9.97 3.28
CA ASP A 63 4.41 -11.17 4.12
C ASP A 63 4.61 -12.43 3.27
N ALA A 64 3.85 -12.56 2.18
CA ALA A 64 3.99 -13.69 1.25
C ALA A 64 5.39 -13.73 0.59
N LEU A 65 5.93 -12.57 0.21
CA LEU A 65 7.26 -12.47 -0.39
C LEU A 65 8.37 -12.81 0.61
N LEU A 66 8.27 -12.31 1.85
CA LEU A 66 9.26 -12.59 2.89
C LEU A 66 9.24 -14.06 3.32
N GLY A 67 8.05 -14.64 3.53
CA GLY A 67 7.92 -16.06 3.86
C GLY A 67 8.44 -16.99 2.75
N ALA A 68 8.27 -16.61 1.48
CA ALA A 68 8.82 -17.37 0.35
C ALA A 68 10.36 -17.29 0.28
N HIS A 69 10.96 -16.17 0.70
CA HIS A 69 12.42 -16.01 0.72
C HIS A 69 13.08 -16.84 1.83
N ASP A 70 12.48 -16.91 3.02
CA ASP A 70 12.99 -17.70 4.13
C ASP A 70 12.85 -19.22 3.91
N ALA A 71 11.84 -19.67 3.16
CA ALA A 71 11.66 -21.08 2.81
C ALA A 71 12.67 -21.61 1.77
N GLY A 72 13.49 -20.73 1.19
CA GLY A 72 14.50 -21.06 0.18
C GLY A 72 15.96 -20.90 0.63
N ALA A 73 16.20 -20.55 1.90
CA ALA A 73 17.52 -20.33 2.49
C ALA A 73 18.01 -21.50 3.37
#